data_AF-A0A536R5E2-F1
#
_entry.id   AF-A0A536R5E2-F1
#
_cell.length_a   1.000
_cell.length_b   1.000
_cell.length_c   1.000
_cell.angle_alpha   90.00
_cell.angle_beta   90.00
_cell.angle_gamma   90.00
#
_symmetry.space_group_name_H-M   'P 1'
#
loop_
_entity.id
_entity.type
_entity.pdbx_description
1 polymer ?
#
loop_
_entity_poly.entity_id
_entity_poly.type
_entity_poly.pdbx_seq_one_letter_code
_entity_poly.pdbx_strand_id
1 'polypeptide(L)'
;MTFKKLVFGARTTAASRARRGAPIPSRSRPLHSEHVLDGTVKAVRVADRLPWRELYEAHAPELASYLLRLTGDREVASDLMQETFVVGMRDESALREPASARAWLYTIASRLGTKWL
;
A
#
# COMPACT_ATOMS: atom_id res chain seq x y z
N MET A 1 -36.37 -2.47 24.82
CA MET A 1 -36.86 -1.66 23.68
C MET A 1 -35.69 -1.44 22.73
N THR A 2 -35.69 -1.68 21.41
CA THR A 2 -36.73 -1.94 20.41
C THR A 2 -36.03 -2.33 19.10
N PHE A 3 -36.47 -3.46 18.51
CA PHE A 3 -36.52 -3.85 17.08
C PHE A 3 -35.25 -3.77 16.22
N LYS A 4 -34.64 -4.87 15.72
CA LYS A 4 -35.12 -6.12 15.06
C LYS A 4 -35.75 -5.89 13.68
N LYS A 5 -34.96 -6.26 12.66
CA LYS A 5 -35.30 -6.89 11.36
C LYS A 5 -36.29 -6.17 10.41
N LEU A 6 -35.75 -5.77 9.26
CA LEU A 6 -36.45 -5.61 7.98
C LEU A 6 -35.54 -6.25 6.90
N VAL A 7 -35.96 -6.93 5.83
CA VAL A 7 -37.18 -7.64 5.41
C VAL A 7 -36.66 -8.60 4.33
N PHE A 8 -37.16 -9.84 4.33
CA PHE A 8 -36.80 -10.90 3.39
C PHE A 8 -37.97 -11.11 2.43
N GLY A 9 -37.70 -11.10 1.12
CA GLY A 9 -38.64 -11.36 0.02
C GLY A 9 -38.03 -10.78 -1.26
N ALA A 10 -37.92 -11.49 -2.39
CA ALA A 10 -38.84 -12.46 -2.95
C ALA A 10 -38.09 -13.59 -3.68
N ARG A 11 -38.73 -14.76 -3.69
CA ARG A 11 -38.47 -15.85 -4.64
C ARG A 11 -39.29 -15.55 -5.89
N THR A 12 -38.68 -15.69 -7.07
CA THR A 12 -39.45 -16.00 -8.28
C THR A 12 -38.67 -16.90 -9.23
N THR A 13 -39.38 -17.93 -9.64
CA THR A 13 -39.05 -19.06 -10.49
C THR A 13 -39.02 -18.66 -11.97
N ALA A 14 -38.21 -19.34 -12.80
CA ALA A 14 -38.66 -20.09 -13.99
C ALA A 14 -37.63 -20.15 -15.14
N ALA A 15 -37.47 -21.38 -15.65
CA ALA A 15 -37.27 -21.75 -17.05
C ALA A 15 -35.97 -21.34 -17.76
N SER A 16 -35.48 -22.02 -18.79
CA SER A 16 -35.57 -23.38 -19.33
C SER A 16 -34.71 -23.33 -20.60
N ARG A 17 -33.81 -24.31 -20.77
CA ARG A 17 -33.41 -24.93 -22.04
C ARG A 17 -33.01 -24.03 -23.23
N ALA A 18 -31.72 -24.05 -23.58
CA ALA A 18 -31.29 -24.18 -24.98
C ALA A 18 -29.84 -24.67 -25.07
N ARG A 19 -29.64 -25.88 -25.62
CA ARG A 19 -28.38 -26.28 -26.24
C ARG A 19 -28.38 -25.74 -27.68
N ARG A 20 -27.28 -25.16 -28.14
CA ARG A 20 -26.69 -25.35 -29.50
C ARG A 20 -25.53 -24.36 -29.75
N GLY A 21 -24.38 -24.91 -30.14
CA GLY A 21 -23.32 -24.22 -30.89
C GLY A 21 -22.24 -23.49 -30.07
N ALA A 22 -21.17 -24.19 -29.71
CA ALA A 22 -19.94 -23.54 -29.25
C ALA A 22 -19.00 -23.29 -30.44
N PRO A 23 -18.59 -22.04 -30.73
CA PRO A 23 -17.34 -21.80 -31.45
C PRO A 23 -16.16 -21.98 -30.48
N ILE A 24 -15.11 -22.67 -30.92
CA ILE A 24 -13.85 -22.83 -30.19
C ILE A 24 -13.14 -21.47 -30.19
N PRO A 25 -12.93 -20.78 -29.05
CA PRO A 25 -12.16 -19.54 -29.03
C PRO A 25 -10.66 -19.83 -29.21
N SER A 26 -10.08 -19.17 -30.23
CA SER A 26 -8.64 -19.11 -30.44
C SER A 26 -7.93 -18.55 -29.20
N ARG A 27 -6.83 -19.20 -28.81
CA ARG A 27 -6.00 -18.87 -27.64
C ARG A 27 -5.41 -17.47 -27.75
N SER A 28 -5.97 -16.53 -27.00
CA SER A 28 -5.25 -15.34 -26.52
C SER A 28 -5.41 -15.27 -25.01
N ARG A 29 -4.33 -15.61 -24.32
CA ARG A 29 -4.21 -15.84 -22.88
C ARG A 29 -4.36 -14.52 -22.10
N PRO A 30 -5.39 -14.31 -21.25
CA PRO A 30 -5.35 -13.27 -20.23
C PRO A 30 -4.51 -13.78 -19.05
N LEU A 31 -3.47 -13.04 -18.67
CA LEU A 31 -2.71 -13.25 -17.44
C LEU A 31 -3.47 -12.65 -16.25
N HIS A 32 -4.63 -13.21 -15.89
CA HIS A 32 -5.26 -12.92 -14.59
C HIS A 32 -5.72 -14.23 -13.96
N SER A 33 -5.01 -14.62 -12.91
CA SER A 33 -5.41 -15.72 -12.04
C SER A 33 -6.67 -15.31 -11.29
N GLU A 34 -7.81 -15.85 -11.69
CA GLU A 34 -9.03 -15.87 -10.87
C GLU A 34 -8.76 -16.76 -9.65
N HIS A 35 -8.49 -16.13 -8.50
CA HIS A 35 -8.51 -16.80 -7.21
C HIS A 35 -9.91 -16.64 -6.62
N VAL A 36 -10.76 -17.64 -6.86
CA VAL A 36 -12.02 -17.82 -6.13
C VAL A 36 -11.68 -18.58 -4.86
N LEU A 37 -11.56 -17.85 -3.74
CA LEU A 37 -11.64 -18.40 -2.39
C LEU A 37 -12.71 -17.60 -1.64
N ASP A 38 -13.81 -18.29 -1.33
CA ASP A 38 -14.82 -17.84 -0.39
C ASP A 38 -14.21 -17.76 1.01
N GLY A 39 -14.21 -16.56 1.55
CA GLY A 39 -13.52 -16.20 2.79
C GLY A 39 -13.23 -14.71 2.71
N THR A 40 -13.78 -13.94 3.64
CA THR A 40 -13.72 -12.47 3.69
C THR A 40 -12.29 -11.97 3.94
N VAL A 41 -11.39 -12.18 2.98
CA VAL A 41 -10.17 -11.41 2.87
C VAL A 41 -10.61 -10.03 2.39
N LYS A 42 -10.69 -9.10 3.33
CA LYS A 42 -10.84 -7.68 3.02
C LYS A 42 -9.76 -7.36 2.00
N ALA A 43 -10.13 -7.12 0.75
CA ALA A 43 -9.20 -6.75 -0.29
C ALA A 43 -8.51 -5.47 0.18
N VAL A 44 -7.30 -5.61 0.73
CA VAL A 44 -6.41 -4.49 1.00
C VAL A 44 -6.13 -3.93 -0.38
N ARG A 45 -6.76 -2.81 -0.70
CA ARG A 45 -6.52 -2.17 -1.99
C ARG A 45 -5.06 -1.79 -1.98
N VAL A 46 -4.34 -2.11 -3.04
CA VAL A 46 -2.97 -1.61 -3.27
C VAL A 46 -2.92 -0.06 -3.23
N ALA A 47 -4.08 0.60 -3.32
CA ALA A 47 -4.30 2.03 -3.12
C ALA A 47 -4.03 2.56 -1.68
N ASP A 48 -3.83 1.69 -0.68
CA ASP A 48 -3.58 2.13 0.71
C ASP A 48 -2.08 2.31 1.05
N ARG A 49 -1.17 2.05 0.08
CA ARG A 49 0.27 2.21 0.29
C ARG A 49 0.83 3.48 -0.34
N LEU A 50 1.79 4.09 0.34
CA LEU A 50 2.54 5.24 -0.13
C LEU A 50 3.36 4.89 -1.38
N PRO A 51 3.52 5.87 -2.30
CA PRO A 51 4.37 5.75 -3.48
C PRO A 51 5.85 5.83 -3.07
N TRP A 52 6.36 4.76 -2.45
CA TRP A 52 7.69 4.73 -1.83
C TRP A 52 8.83 4.98 -2.80
N ARG A 53 8.70 4.53 -4.05
CA ARG A 53 9.69 4.77 -5.09
C ARG A 53 9.80 6.25 -5.41
N GLU A 54 8.66 6.89 -5.63
CA GLU A 54 8.55 8.31 -5.96
C GLU A 54 9.01 9.17 -4.78
N LEU A 55 8.66 8.79 -3.55
CA LEU A 55 9.15 9.45 -2.34
C LEU A 55 10.68 9.33 -2.20
N TYR A 56 11.24 8.16 -2.49
CA TYR A 56 12.68 7.95 -2.43
C TYR A 56 13.40 8.80 -3.48
N GLU A 57 12.98 8.72 -4.74
CA GLU A 57 13.57 9.49 -5.84
C GLU A 57 13.47 11.00 -5.59
N ALA A 58 12.36 11.47 -5.03
CA ALA A 58 12.17 12.89 -4.73
C ALA A 58 12.94 13.39 -3.49
N HIS A 59 13.09 12.57 -2.45
CA HIS A 59 13.52 13.07 -1.14
C HIS A 59 14.81 12.47 -0.59
N ALA A 60 15.30 11.34 -1.11
CA ALA A 60 16.56 10.75 -0.66
C ALA A 60 17.76 11.72 -0.76
N PRO A 61 17.96 12.49 -1.85
CA PRO A 61 19.07 13.43 -1.94
C PRO A 61 18.98 14.57 -0.90
N GLU A 62 17.76 15.09 -0.66
CA GLU A 62 17.52 16.15 0.32
C GLU A 62 17.73 15.65 1.76
N LEU A 63 17.27 14.43 2.06
CA LEU A 63 17.44 13.79 3.37
C LEU A 63 18.92 13.48 3.64
N ALA A 64 19.64 12.90 2.68
CA ALA A 64 21.06 12.63 2.82
C ALA A 64 21.85 13.94 3.04
N SER A 65 21.50 15.02 2.33
CA SER A 65 22.13 16.33 2.51
C SER A 65 21.83 16.96 3.88
N TYR A 66 20.63 16.71 4.43
CA TYR A 66 20.27 17.14 5.77
C TYR A 66 21.04 16.35 6.84
N LEU A 67 21.08 15.03 6.71
CA LEU A 67 21.80 14.14 7.62
C LEU A 67 23.31 14.36 7.59
N LEU A 68 23.87 14.70 6.42
CA LEU A 68 25.27 15.08 6.29
C LEU A 68 25.60 16.34 7.12
N ARG A 69 24.71 17.33 7.14
CA ARG A 69 24.89 18.52 7.98
C ARG A 69 24.79 18.21 9.47
N LEU A 70 24.03 17.18 9.84
CA LEU A 70 23.85 16.78 11.23
C LEU A 70 25.01 15.91 11.75
N THR A 71 25.55 15.02 10.90
CA THR A 71 26.54 14.00 11.30
C THR A 71 27.97 14.36 10.90
N GLY A 72 28.17 15.20 9.88
CA GLY A 72 29.49 15.52 9.34
C GLY A 72 30.14 14.41 8.51
N ASP A 73 29.50 13.24 8.40
CA ASP A 73 30.02 12.06 7.71
C ASP A 73 29.08 11.61 6.59
N ARG A 74 29.63 11.39 5.39
CA ARG A 74 28.86 11.05 4.19
C ARG A 74 28.34 9.61 4.21
N GLU A 75 29.14 8.66 4.69
CA GLU A 75 28.73 7.26 4.76
C GLU A 75 27.62 7.10 5.80
N VAL A 76 27.82 7.68 6.99
CA VAL A 76 26.80 7.67 8.05
C VAL A 76 25.51 8.35 7.58
N ALA A 77 25.60 9.49 6.89
CA ALA A 77 24.41 10.16 6.36
C ALA A 77 23.65 9.32 5.31
N SER A 78 24.36 8.60 4.45
CA SER A 78 23.77 7.71 3.45
C SER A 78 23.05 6.52 4.10
N ASP A 79 23.67 5.91 5.10
CA ASP A 79 23.11 4.78 5.84
C ASP A 79 21.87 5.21 6.63
N LEU A 80 21.94 6.36 7.30
CA LEU A 80 20.81 6.94 8.02
C LEU A 80 19.63 7.29 7.11
N MET A 81 19.91 7.80 5.91
CA MET A 81 18.86 8.09 4.92
C MET A 81 18.17 6.80 4.51
N GLN A 82 18.93 5.75 4.20
CA GLN A 82 18.36 4.44 3.85
C GLN A 82 17.54 3.86 5.00
N GLU A 83 18.07 3.89 6.23
CA GLU A 83 17.36 3.40 7.40
C GLU A 83 16.09 4.21 7.69
N THR A 84 16.09 5.51 7.42
CA THR A 84 14.88 6.36 7.50
C THR A 84 13.76 5.82 6.61
N PHE A 85 14.06 5.47 5.35
CA PHE A 85 13.06 4.88 4.45
C PHE A 85 12.64 3.48 4.89
N VAL A 86 13.57 2.65 5.39
CA VAL A 86 13.25 1.32 5.92
C VAL A 86 12.30 1.41 7.12
N VAL A 87 12.57 2.32 8.06
CA VAL A 87 11.70 2.59 9.21
C VAL A 87 10.36 3.16 8.74
N GLY A 88 10.36 4.10 7.79
CA GLY A 88 9.14 4.64 7.20
C GLY A 88 8.25 3.56 6.58
N MET A 89 8.82 2.62 5.81
CA MET A 89 8.07 1.51 5.21
C MET A 89 7.50 0.55 6.26
N ARG A 90 8.21 0.34 7.38
CA ARG A 90 7.74 -0.53 8.47
C ARG A 90 6.62 0.12 9.28
N ASP A 91 6.73 1.42 9.52
CA ASP A 91 5.82 2.20 10.36
C ASP A 91 4.83 3.04 9.54
N GLU A 92 4.60 2.70 8.27
CA GLU A 92 3.77 3.46 7.33
C GLU A 92 2.37 3.77 7.90
N SER A 93 1.79 2.82 8.63
CA SER A 93 0.49 2.96 9.29
C SER A 93 0.43 4.06 10.37
N ALA A 94 1.57 4.53 10.87
CA ALA A 94 1.64 5.65 11.80
C ALA A 94 1.43 7.01 11.10
N LEU A 95 1.60 7.07 9.78
CA LEU A 95 1.34 8.27 9.00
C LEU A 95 -0.17 8.44 8.81
N ARG A 96 -0.72 9.48 9.45
CA ARG A 96 -2.15 9.80 9.37
C ARG A 96 -2.57 10.39 8.03
N GLU A 97 -1.67 11.17 7.42
CA GLU A 97 -1.92 11.91 6.19
C GLU A 97 -0.78 11.68 5.19
N PRO A 98 -1.05 11.05 4.02
CA PRO A 98 -0.03 10.80 3.00
C PRO A 98 0.69 12.05 2.51
N ALA A 99 0.01 13.20 2.48
CA ALA A 99 0.60 14.49 2.10
C ALA A 99 1.72 14.95 3.06
N SER A 100 1.74 14.43 4.28
CA SER A 100 2.74 14.76 5.30
C SER A 100 3.95 13.82 5.29
N ALA A 101 4.04 12.88 4.33
CA ALA A 101 5.10 11.87 4.27
C ALA A 101 6.50 12.48 4.33
N ARG A 102 6.75 13.59 3.61
CA ARG A 102 8.04 14.29 3.64
C ARG A 102 8.42 14.72 5.05
N ALA A 103 7.57 15.52 5.70
CA ALA A 103 7.84 16.04 7.05
C ALA A 103 8.00 14.91 8.08
N TRP A 104 7.21 13.85 7.93
CA TRP A 104 7.32 12.66 8.76
C TRP A 104 8.65 11.91 8.58
N LEU A 105 9.13 11.74 7.34
CA LEU A 105 10.46 11.15 7.08
C LEU A 105 11.59 11.98 7.70
N TYR A 106 11.50 13.32 7.66
CA TYR A 106 12.46 14.17 8.36
C TYR A 106 12.43 13.96 9.88
N THR A 107 11.25 13.73 10.46
CA THR A 107 11.13 13.42 11.90
C THR A 107 11.84 12.11 12.25
N ILE A 108 11.68 11.07 11.42
CA ILE A 108 12.38 9.80 11.59
C ILE A 108 13.90 10.02 11.46
N ALA A 109 14.34 10.75 10.42
CA ALA A 109 15.74 11.03 10.17
C ALA A 109 16.40 11.80 11.33
N SER A 110 15.74 12.83 11.87
CA SER A 110 16.25 13.57 13.03
C SER A 110 16.37 12.66 14.26
N ARG A 111 15.35 11.83 14.53
CA ARG A 111 15.37 10.88 15.65
C ARG A 111 16.55 9.89 15.53
N LEU A 112 16.78 9.37 14.32
CA LEU A 112 17.91 8.47 14.08
C LEU A 112 19.23 9.22 14.20
N GLY A 113 19.38 10.37 13.57
CA GLY A 113 20.62 11.17 13.60
C GLY A 113 21.02 11.61 15.01
N THR A 114 20.07 11.99 15.88
CA THR A 114 20.39 12.32 17.27
C THR A 114 20.90 11.12 18.06
N LYS A 115 20.50 9.89 17.73
CA LYS A 115 21.02 8.68 18.39
C LYS A 115 22.49 8.42 18.06
N TRP A 116 22.99 8.95 16.94
CA TRP A 116 24.37 8.77 16.48
C TRP A 116 25.35 9.79 17.06
N LEU A 117 24.86 10.84 17.72
CA LEU A 117 25.66 11.84 18.42
C LEU A 117 25.87 11.42 19.88
#